data_AF-U1MTX4-F1
#
_entry.id   AF-U1MTX4-F1
#
_cell.length_a   1.000
_cell.length_b   1.000
_cell.length_c   1.000
_cell.angle_alpha   90.00
_cell.angle_beta   90.00
_cell.angle_gamma   90.00
#
_symmetry.space_group_name_H-M   'P 1'
#
loop_
_entity.id
_entity.type
_entity.pdbx_description
1 polymer ?
#
loop_
_entity_poly.entity_id
_entity_poly.type
_entity_poly.pdbx_seq_one_letter_code
_entity_poly.pdbx_strand_id
1 'polypeptide(L)'
;MAGETIITVVGNLTADPELRYTQNGLAVANFTIASTPRTFDRQANEWKDGEALFLRASVWREFAEHVSQSLQKGSRVIAQGRLKQRSFETQQGEKRTVIELEVDEIGPSLRYATAQVTRTTGGGAGRSSGGQQQFGQGGGFGQPQQVADEPWGQPASQQQSSGDVWGAPGTSYNDETPF
;
A
#
# COMPACT_ATOMS: atom_id res chain seq x y z
N MET A 1 -4.80 -13.07 -17.65
CA MET A 1 -3.44 -12.69 -17.22
C MET A 1 -2.57 -13.94 -17.10
N ALA A 2 -2.23 -14.59 -18.21
CA ALA A 2 -1.37 -15.78 -18.20
C ALA A 2 -0.32 -15.61 -19.31
N GLY A 3 0.96 -15.57 -18.94
CA GLY A 3 2.09 -15.54 -19.88
C GLY A 3 2.97 -14.29 -19.88
N GLU A 4 2.68 -13.28 -19.06
CA GLU A 4 3.57 -12.11 -18.93
C GLU A 4 4.71 -12.39 -17.96
N THR A 5 5.93 -12.00 -18.33
CA THR A 5 7.11 -12.13 -17.46
C THR A 5 7.10 -11.02 -16.42
N ILE A 6 6.68 -11.36 -15.21
CA ILE A 6 6.68 -10.44 -14.06
C ILE A 6 8.03 -10.52 -13.35
N ILE A 7 8.62 -9.37 -13.06
CA ILE A 7 9.84 -9.26 -12.27
C ILE A 7 9.68 -8.25 -11.13
N THR A 8 10.51 -8.39 -10.11
CA THR A 8 10.69 -7.38 -9.06
C THR A 8 12.12 -6.86 -9.12
N VAL A 9 12.29 -5.54 -9.07
CA VAL A 9 13.58 -4.87 -9.11
C VAL A 9 13.72 -3.96 -7.91
N VAL A 10 14.88 -4.03 -7.26
CA VAL A 10 15.24 -3.13 -6.16
C VAL A 10 16.50 -2.37 -6.55
N GLY A 11 16.43 -1.05 -6.52
CA GLY A 11 17.54 -0.22 -6.96
C GLY A 11 17.31 1.25 -6.64
N ASN A 12 18.13 2.12 -7.21
CA ASN A 12 18.00 3.57 -7.04
C ASN A 12 17.61 4.23 -8.36
N LEU A 13 16.80 5.29 -8.30
CA LEU A 13 16.49 6.07 -9.49
C LEU A 13 17.73 6.84 -9.97
N THR A 14 18.06 6.76 -11.26
CA THR A 14 19.24 7.45 -11.81
C THR A 14 19.01 8.95 -12.01
N ALA A 15 17.75 9.35 -12.14
CA ALA A 15 17.28 10.72 -12.32
C ALA A 15 15.86 10.85 -11.74
N ASP A 16 15.34 12.07 -11.67
CA ASP A 16 13.94 12.32 -11.29
C ASP A 16 12.98 11.68 -12.31
N PRO A 17 11.82 11.15 -11.89
CA PRO A 17 10.84 10.60 -12.82
C PRO A 17 10.32 11.68 -13.79
N GLU A 18 10.46 11.42 -15.08
CA GLU A 18 10.03 12.34 -16.11
C GLU A 18 8.53 12.14 -16.42
N LEU A 19 7.69 13.02 -15.88
CA LEU A 19 6.26 13.04 -16.18
C LEU A 19 5.98 13.72 -17.53
N ARG A 20 5.29 13.01 -18.42
CA ARG A 20 4.81 13.52 -19.71
C ARG A 20 3.33 13.20 -19.89
N TYR A 21 2.69 13.89 -20.81
CA TYR A 21 1.32 13.62 -21.23
C TYR A 21 1.30 13.21 -22.69
N THR A 22 0.53 12.17 -23.00
CA THR A 22 0.28 11.75 -24.38
C THR A 22 -0.65 12.73 -25.09
N GLN A 23 -0.78 12.62 -26.41
CA GLN A 23 -1.73 13.44 -27.20
C GLN A 23 -3.18 13.30 -26.71
N ASN A 24 -3.52 12.16 -26.11
CA ASN A 24 -4.85 11.88 -25.55
C ASN A 24 -4.99 12.36 -24.09
N GLY A 25 -4.02 13.11 -23.56
CA GLY A 25 -4.03 13.63 -22.19
C GLY A 25 -3.69 12.61 -21.11
N LEU A 26 -3.31 11.37 -21.45
CA LEU A 26 -2.91 10.37 -20.46
C LEU A 26 -1.49 10.64 -19.95
N ALA A 27 -1.34 10.71 -18.63
CA ALA A 27 -0.05 10.83 -17.96
C ALA A 27 0.79 9.55 -18.09
N VAL A 28 2.10 9.72 -18.26
CA VAL A 28 3.12 8.68 -18.24
C VAL A 28 4.37 9.19 -17.56
N ALA A 29 4.90 8.47 -16.58
CA ALA A 29 6.19 8.80 -15.97
C ALA A 29 7.24 7.76 -16.37
N ASN A 30 8.38 8.25 -16.84
CA ASN A 30 9.50 7.42 -17.26
C ASN A 30 10.68 7.63 -16.31
N PHE A 31 11.32 6.54 -15.91
CA PHE A 31 12.52 6.59 -15.08
C PHE A 31 13.39 5.37 -15.31
N THR A 32 14.62 5.40 -14.80
CA THR A 32 15.55 4.26 -14.87
C THR A 32 15.95 3.85 -13.47
N ILE A 33 15.82 2.56 -13.17
CA ILE A 33 16.25 1.95 -11.92
C ILE A 33 17.64 1.34 -12.13
N ALA A 34 18.62 1.78 -11.35
CA ALA A 34 19.93 1.16 -11.26
C ALA A 34 19.95 0.15 -10.11
N SER A 35 20.05 -1.13 -10.43
CA SER A 35 20.16 -2.24 -9.48
C SER A 35 21.60 -2.74 -9.44
N THR A 36 22.35 -2.33 -8.41
CA THR A 36 23.73 -2.76 -8.19
C THR A 36 23.75 -3.89 -7.15
N PRO A 37 24.09 -5.14 -7.53
CA PRO A 37 24.31 -6.21 -6.57
C PRO A 37 25.59 -5.93 -5.77
N ARG A 38 25.59 -6.23 -4.47
CA ARG A 38 26.81 -6.25 -3.66
C ARG A 38 27.19 -7.70 -3.39
N THR A 39 28.45 -8.04 -3.61
CA THR A 39 29.02 -9.35 -3.35
C THR A 39 30.11 -9.25 -2.30
N PHE A 40 30.22 -10.25 -1.44
CA PHE A 40 31.24 -10.28 -0.41
C PHE A 40 32.52 -10.93 -0.97
N ASP A 41 33.60 -10.17 -1.04
CA ASP A 41 34.91 -10.67 -1.43
C ASP A 41 35.62 -11.28 -0.22
N ARG A 42 35.78 -12.61 -0.23
CA ARG A 42 36.39 -13.36 0.87
C ARG A 42 37.90 -13.13 0.99
N GLN A 43 38.58 -12.73 -0.08
CA GLN A 43 40.03 -12.49 -0.05
C GLN A 43 40.34 -11.11 0.54
N ALA A 44 39.54 -10.10 0.15
CA ALA A 44 39.68 -8.73 0.65
C ALA A 44 38.88 -8.49 1.96
N ASN A 45 38.06 -9.45 2.38
CA ASN A 45 37.18 -9.37 3.55
C ASN A 45 36.27 -8.12 3.55
N GLU A 46 35.79 -7.73 2.36
CA GLU A 46 35.00 -6.51 2.15
C GLU A 46 33.84 -6.73 1.17
N TRP A 47 32.83 -5.88 1.26
CA TRP A 47 31.70 -5.88 0.31
C TRP A 47 32.03 -5.01 -0.90
N LYS A 48 32.05 -5.62 -2.08
CA LYS A 48 32.27 -4.94 -3.35
C LYS A 48 30.97 -4.80 -4.14
N ASP A 49 30.88 -3.71 -4.88
CA ASP A 49 29.78 -3.48 -5.80
C ASP A 49 30.06 -4.23 -7.11
N GLY A 50 29.07 -4.97 -7.58
CA GLY A 50 29.12 -5.69 -8.86
C GLY A 50 28.66 -4.84 -10.04
N GLU A 51 28.46 -5.50 -11.18
CA GLU A 51 27.94 -4.85 -12.39
C GLU A 51 26.48 -4.41 -12.18
N ALA A 52 26.22 -3.13 -12.46
CA ALA A 52 24.89 -2.55 -12.28
C ALA A 52 23.97 -2.87 -13.47
N LEU A 53 22.77 -3.37 -13.16
CA LEU A 53 21.69 -3.46 -14.13
C LEU A 53 20.94 -2.12 -14.20
N PHE A 54 20.80 -1.56 -15.39
CA PHE A 54 19.98 -0.39 -15.65
C PHE A 54 18.71 -0.81 -16.37
N LEU A 55 17.56 -0.64 -15.71
CA LEU A 55 16.27 -0.99 -16.29
C LEU A 55 15.39 0.26 -16.42
N ARG A 56 14.99 0.57 -17.65
CA ARG A 56 14.02 1.63 -17.91
C ARG A 56 12.64 1.14 -17.51
N ALA A 57 11.90 1.98 -16.79
CA ALA A 57 10.59 1.69 -16.27
C ALA A 57 9.58 2.78 -16.66
N SER A 58 8.31 2.39 -16.79
CA SER A 58 7.21 3.28 -17.08
C SER A 58 5.99 2.96 -16.21
N VAL A 59 5.28 4.02 -15.79
CA VAL A 59 3.99 3.98 -15.10
C VAL A 59 3.02 4.93 -15.80
N TRP A 60 1.72 4.68 -15.67
CA TRP A 60 0.69 5.37 -16.43
C TRP A 60 -0.42 5.95 -15.56
N ARG A 61 -1.17 6.91 -16.12
CA ARG A 61 -2.34 7.55 -15.50
C ARG A 61 -2.00 8.22 -14.17
N GLU A 62 -2.94 8.27 -13.24
CA GLU A 62 -2.79 8.88 -11.90
C GLU A 62 -1.54 8.33 -11.17
N PHE A 63 -1.23 7.05 -11.34
CA PHE A 63 -0.04 6.44 -10.76
C PHE A 63 1.26 7.10 -11.23
N ALA A 64 1.32 7.59 -12.46
CA ALA A 64 2.46 8.34 -12.97
C ALA A 64 2.68 9.66 -12.23
N GLU A 65 1.60 10.37 -11.90
CA GLU A 65 1.64 11.62 -11.14
C GLU A 65 2.08 11.36 -9.69
N HIS A 66 1.57 10.28 -9.08
CA HIS A 66 2.01 9.87 -7.74
C HIS A 66 3.52 9.58 -7.70
N VAL A 67 4.03 8.84 -8.68
CA VAL A 67 5.45 8.49 -8.76
C VAL A 67 6.32 9.72 -8.95
N SER A 68 5.96 10.64 -9.85
CA SER A 68 6.76 11.86 -10.09
C SER A 68 6.75 12.83 -8.92
N GLN A 69 5.68 12.86 -8.11
CA GLN A 69 5.61 13.70 -6.91
C GLN A 69 6.28 13.06 -5.70
N SER A 70 6.36 11.73 -5.63
CA SER A 70 6.84 11.01 -4.45
C SER A 70 8.31 10.62 -4.51
N LEU A 71 8.86 10.45 -5.72
CA LEU A 71 10.20 9.91 -5.94
C LEU A 71 11.08 10.92 -6.67
N GLN A 72 12.36 10.93 -6.31
CA GLN A 72 13.39 11.76 -6.91
C GLN A 72 14.66 10.94 -7.20
N LYS A 73 15.61 11.53 -7.92
CA LYS A 73 16.94 10.96 -8.17
C LYS A 73 17.56 10.42 -6.88
N GLY A 74 18.13 9.22 -6.95
CA GLY A 74 18.76 8.54 -5.82
C GLY A 74 17.79 7.83 -4.88
N SER A 75 16.47 8.02 -5.02
CA SER A 75 15.48 7.31 -4.22
C SER A 75 15.65 5.81 -4.42
N ARG A 76 15.84 5.07 -3.31
CA ARG A 76 15.82 3.61 -3.34
C ARG A 76 14.39 3.13 -3.46
N VAL A 77 14.10 2.29 -4.44
CA VAL A 77 12.74 1.81 -4.74
C VAL A 77 12.68 0.30 -4.80
N ILE A 78 11.50 -0.24 -4.52
CA ILE A 78 11.11 -1.61 -4.84
C ILE A 78 10.01 -1.48 -5.89
N ALA A 79 10.22 -2.01 -7.08
CA ALA A 79 9.28 -1.96 -8.19
C ALA A 79 8.96 -3.38 -8.66
N GLN A 80 7.67 -3.66 -8.90
CA GLN A 80 7.20 -4.88 -9.52
C GLN A 80 6.45 -4.53 -10.80
N GLY A 81 6.63 -5.33 -11.85
CA GLY A 81 5.94 -5.11 -13.10
C GLY A 81 6.24 -6.15 -14.15
N ARG A 82 5.77 -5.88 -15.36
CA ARG A 82 5.89 -6.75 -16.53
C ARG A 82 7.05 -6.31 -17.40
N LEU A 83 7.90 -7.26 -17.81
CA LEU A 83 8.87 -7.00 -18.85
C LEU A 83 8.16 -6.90 -20.20
N LYS A 84 8.43 -5.79 -20.91
CA LYS A 84 7.95 -5.53 -22.26
C LYS A 84 9.15 -5.33 -23.17
N GLN A 85 9.11 -5.99 -24.32
CA GLN A 85 10.07 -5.76 -25.38
C GLN A 85 9.47 -4.74 -26.36
N ARG A 86 10.19 -3.64 -26.59
CA ARG A 86 9.81 -2.61 -27.55
C ARG A 86 10.86 -2.50 -28.63
N SER A 87 10.44 -2.59 -29.88
CA SER A 87 11.31 -2.32 -31.03
C SER A 87 11.05 -0.91 -31.56
N PHE A 88 12.10 -0.16 -31.83
CA PHE A 88 12.00 1.16 -32.44
C PHE A 88 13.08 1.32 -33.52
N GLU A 89 12.79 2.16 -34.51
CA GLU A 89 13.75 2.51 -35.55
C GLU A 89 14.51 3.76 -35.14
N THR A 90 15.83 3.71 -35.26
CA THR A 90 16.68 4.88 -35.08
C THR A 90 16.55 5.83 -36.27
N GLN A 91 17.01 7.08 -36.14
CA GLN A 91 16.99 8.04 -37.26
C GLN A 91 17.81 7.55 -38.47
N GLN A 92 18.72 6.59 -38.25
CA GLN A 92 19.57 5.97 -39.26
C GLN A 92 18.93 4.73 -39.92
N GLY A 93 17.67 4.40 -39.57
CA GLY A 93 16.95 3.25 -40.13
C GLY A 93 17.24 1.90 -39.45
N GLU A 94 18.09 1.88 -38.42
CA GLU A 94 18.40 0.65 -37.68
C GLU A 94 17.27 0.31 -36.70
N LYS A 95 16.72 -0.90 -36.77
CA LYS A 95 15.76 -1.43 -35.79
C LYS A 95 16.49 -1.86 -34.53
N ARG A 96 16.23 -1.18 -33.41
CA ARG A 96 16.73 -1.56 -32.09
C ARG A 96 15.61 -2.13 -31.25
N THR A 97 15.98 -3.06 -30.40
CA THR A 97 15.08 -3.66 -29.42
C THR A 97 15.56 -3.29 -28.04
N VAL A 98 14.64 -2.81 -27.20
CA VAL A 98 14.87 -2.52 -25.79
C VAL A 98 13.91 -3.30 -24.93
N ILE A 99 14.40 -3.66 -23.75
CA ILE A 99 13.61 -4.28 -22.69
C ILE A 99 13.28 -3.19 -21.68
N GLU A 100 12.00 -3.01 -21.41
CA GLU A 100 11.46 -2.01 -20.50
C GLU A 100 10.56 -2.69 -19.46
N LEU A 101 10.45 -2.11 -18.27
CA LEU A 101 9.55 -2.55 -17.22
C LEU A 101 8.29 -1.68 -17.23
N GLU A 102 7.14 -2.29 -17.49
CA GLU A 102 5.85 -1.66 -17.24
C GLU A 102 5.46 -1.96 -15.80
N VAL A 103 5.51 -0.94 -14.95
CA VAL A 103 5.40 -1.10 -13.50
C VAL A 103 3.94 -1.18 -13.09
N ASP A 104 3.63 -2.21 -12.30
CA ASP A 104 2.33 -2.40 -11.67
C ASP A 104 2.31 -1.79 -10.26
N GLU A 105 3.41 -1.94 -9.52
CA GLU A 105 3.55 -1.43 -8.14
C GLU A 105 4.97 -0.88 -7.91
N ILE A 106 5.08 0.24 -7.21
CA ILE A 106 6.37 0.80 -6.79
C ILE A 106 6.23 1.57 -5.48
N GLY A 107 7.24 1.46 -4.63
CA GLY A 107 7.34 2.27 -3.42
C GLY A 107 8.78 2.58 -3.03
N PRO A 108 8.99 3.64 -2.23
CA PRO A 108 10.29 3.91 -1.64
C PRO A 108 10.66 2.79 -0.67
N SER A 109 11.89 2.29 -0.79
CA SER A 109 12.43 1.28 0.11
C SER A 109 12.75 1.93 1.46
N LEU A 110 12.14 1.42 2.53
CA LEU A 110 12.39 1.88 3.90
C LEU A 110 13.69 1.31 4.50
N ARG A 111 14.50 0.61 3.71
CA ARG A 111 15.76 0.00 4.18
C ARG A 111 16.72 1.02 4.80
N TYR A 112 16.75 2.23 4.25
CA TYR A 112 17.64 3.32 4.69
C TYR A 112 16.92 4.67 4.78
N ALA A 113 15.59 4.66 4.83
CA ALA A 113 14.76 5.86 4.78
C ALA A 113 13.45 5.64 5.55
N THR A 114 12.80 6.74 5.93
CA THR A 114 11.40 6.75 6.40
C THR A 114 10.53 7.39 5.32
N ALA A 115 9.22 7.11 5.33
CA ALA A 115 8.26 7.72 4.41
C ALA A 115 6.97 8.07 5.15
N GLN A 116 6.37 9.19 4.79
CA GLN A 116 5.01 9.56 5.19
C GLN A 116 4.08 9.26 4.02
N VAL A 117 3.02 8.48 4.27
CA VAL A 117 2.08 8.06 3.22
C VAL A 117 0.79 8.85 3.37
N THR A 118 0.47 9.64 2.36
CA THR A 118 -0.82 10.32 2.24
C THR A 118 -1.67 9.59 1.21
N ARG A 119 -2.86 9.13 1.60
CA ARG A 119 -3.79 8.50 0.66
C ARG A 119 -4.46 9.59 -0.17
N THR A 120 -4.45 9.44 -1.49
CA THR A 120 -5.26 10.29 -2.36
C THR A 120 -6.73 9.86 -2.28
N THR A 121 -7.63 10.82 -2.07
CA THR A 121 -9.07 10.58 -2.11
C THR A 121 -9.55 10.81 -3.55
N GLY A 122 -9.45 9.79 -4.40
CA GLY A 122 -9.88 9.87 -5.81
C GLY A 122 -10.18 8.52 -6.42
N GLY A 123 -11.41 8.32 -6.91
CA GLY A 123 -11.78 7.20 -7.81
C GLY A 123 -13.02 6.37 -7.49
N GLY A 124 -13.70 6.59 -6.35
CA GLY A 124 -14.93 5.86 -5.99
C GLY A 124 -16.18 6.75 -6.02
N ALA A 125 -16.88 6.81 -7.15
CA ALA A 125 -18.25 7.31 -7.17
C ALA A 125 -19.16 6.32 -6.42
N GLY A 126 -19.50 6.64 -5.17
CA GLY A 126 -20.29 5.77 -4.30
C GLY A 126 -20.93 6.49 -3.11
N ARG A 127 -21.95 7.31 -3.39
CA ARG A 127 -23.12 7.59 -2.54
C ARG A 127 -22.87 8.07 -1.10
N SER A 128 -22.89 9.40 -0.92
CA SER A 128 -23.68 10.00 0.16
C SER A 128 -24.60 11.06 -0.45
N SER A 129 -25.63 10.55 -1.14
CA SER A 129 -26.89 11.25 -1.35
C SER A 129 -27.85 10.65 -0.33
N GLY A 130 -28.32 11.48 0.59
CA GLY A 130 -29.18 11.05 1.68
C GLY A 130 -29.45 12.16 2.67
N GLY A 131 -29.92 13.30 2.18
CA GLY A 131 -30.64 14.23 3.03
C GLY A 131 -31.93 13.56 3.54
N GLN A 132 -32.08 13.50 4.86
CA GLN A 132 -33.34 13.22 5.57
C GLN A 132 -33.42 14.34 6.62
N GLN A 133 -34.03 15.50 6.33
CA GLN A 133 -35.48 15.74 6.35
C GLN A 133 -36.19 15.04 7.51
N GLN A 134 -36.09 15.69 8.67
CA GLN A 134 -37.22 16.27 9.39
C GLN A 134 -38.55 15.51 9.28
N PHE A 135 -38.86 14.72 10.30
CA PHE A 135 -40.22 14.37 10.67
C PHE A 135 -40.55 15.01 12.03
N GLY A 136 -41.53 15.90 12.02
CA GLY A 136 -42.15 16.43 13.22
C GLY A 136 -43.24 15.49 13.75
N GLN A 137 -43.33 15.40 15.08
CA GLN A 137 -44.51 15.02 15.87
C GLN A 137 -44.15 15.42 17.31
N GLY A 138 -44.81 16.30 18.05
CA GLY A 138 -46.25 16.53 18.14
C GLY A 138 -46.71 16.12 19.54
N GLY A 139 -46.60 17.02 20.52
CA GLY A 139 -47.43 17.15 21.74
C GLY A 139 -47.44 16.05 22.81
N GLY A 140 -47.42 16.45 24.09
CA GLY A 140 -48.03 15.67 25.18
C GLY A 140 -47.36 15.78 26.55
N PHE A 141 -47.98 16.56 27.45
CA PHE A 141 -47.65 16.72 28.88
C PHE A 141 -48.51 15.79 29.78
N GLY A 142 -48.00 15.41 30.96
CA GLY A 142 -48.73 14.89 32.15
C GLY A 142 -48.78 13.35 32.27
N GLN A 143 -48.63 12.67 33.41
CA GLN A 143 -48.69 12.94 34.86
C GLN A 143 -47.90 11.85 35.65
N PRO A 144 -47.61 12.04 36.97
CA PRO A 144 -47.17 10.97 37.88
C PRO A 144 -48.20 10.62 38.99
N GLN A 145 -48.34 9.34 39.37
CA GLN A 145 -48.91 8.84 40.66
C GLN A 145 -48.75 7.29 40.70
N GLN A 146 -47.99 6.64 41.59
CA GLN A 146 -48.08 6.39 43.05
C GLN A 146 -49.15 5.38 43.55
N VAL A 147 -48.63 4.20 43.94
CA VAL A 147 -48.90 3.31 45.12
C VAL A 147 -50.23 2.51 45.23
N ALA A 148 -50.14 1.17 45.31
CA ALA A 148 -50.50 0.35 46.50
C ALA A 148 -50.54 -1.19 46.24
N ASP A 149 -49.76 -1.90 47.08
CA ASP A 149 -49.88 -3.23 47.71
C ASP A 149 -50.14 -4.57 46.95
N GLU A 150 -49.24 -5.53 47.25
CA GLU A 150 -49.19 -6.97 46.89
C GLU A 150 -50.18 -7.81 47.76
N PRO A 151 -50.45 -9.12 47.51
CA PRO A 151 -49.52 -10.24 47.80
C PRO A 151 -49.63 -11.43 46.79
N TRP A 152 -48.61 -12.23 46.48
CA TRP A 152 -48.16 -13.39 47.28
C TRP A 152 -46.92 -14.03 46.61
N GLY A 153 -45.85 -14.21 47.39
CA GLY A 153 -44.99 -15.40 47.32
C GLY A 153 -43.59 -15.26 46.71
N GLN A 154 -42.59 -14.96 47.55
CA GLN A 154 -41.23 -15.54 47.45
C GLN A 154 -40.89 -16.22 48.80
N PRO A 155 -39.87 -17.08 48.90
CA PRO A 155 -38.51 -16.53 49.03
C PRO A 155 -37.37 -17.33 48.38
N ALA A 156 -36.32 -16.57 48.03
CA ALA A 156 -34.88 -16.86 48.21
C ALA A 156 -34.23 -17.95 47.32
N SER A 157 -32.99 -17.82 46.82
CA SER A 157 -31.85 -16.97 47.21
C SER A 157 -30.79 -16.87 46.09
N GLN A 158 -30.20 -15.66 45.92
CA GLN A 158 -28.76 -15.28 45.77
C GLN A 158 -27.79 -16.18 44.95
N GLN A 159 -26.82 -15.68 44.17
CA GLN A 159 -25.93 -14.52 44.39
C GLN A 159 -25.17 -14.13 43.10
N GLN A 160 -24.81 -12.84 43.03
CA GLN A 160 -23.94 -12.13 42.07
C GLN A 160 -22.48 -12.64 41.99
N SER A 161 -21.80 -12.45 40.86
CA SER A 161 -20.93 -11.27 40.64
C SER A 161 -20.10 -11.36 39.35
N SER A 162 -20.09 -10.25 38.61
CA SER A 162 -19.19 -9.94 37.49
C SER A 162 -17.71 -10.13 37.82
N GLY A 163 -16.94 -10.52 36.81
CA GLY A 163 -15.48 -10.47 36.83
C GLY A 163 -14.93 -10.45 35.40
N ASP A 164 -14.58 -9.24 34.94
CA ASP A 164 -13.88 -8.97 33.69
C ASP A 164 -12.54 -9.73 33.61
N VAL A 165 -12.34 -10.50 32.54
CA VAL A 165 -11.14 -11.30 32.27
C VAL A 165 -10.15 -10.50 31.44
N TRP A 166 -9.65 -9.40 31.99
CA TRP A 166 -8.51 -8.67 31.42
C TRP A 166 -7.53 -8.29 32.53
N GLY A 167 -6.56 -9.16 32.78
CA GLY A 167 -5.36 -8.82 33.53
C GLY A 167 -4.79 -9.95 34.39
N ALA A 168 -3.92 -10.78 33.80
CA ALA A 168 -2.79 -11.37 34.54
C ALA A 168 -1.65 -11.82 33.59
N PRO A 169 -0.38 -11.57 33.96
CA PRO A 169 0.80 -11.97 33.20
C PRO A 169 1.26 -13.39 33.59
N GLY A 170 1.92 -14.10 32.66
CA GLY A 170 2.86 -15.17 33.02
C GLY A 170 2.67 -16.52 32.32
N THR A 171 3.74 -16.89 31.59
CA THR A 171 4.30 -18.25 31.45
C THR A 171 3.45 -19.36 30.83
N SER A 172 3.76 -19.75 29.60
CA SER A 172 4.68 -20.88 29.33
C SER A 172 4.76 -21.15 27.82
N TYR A 173 5.95 -20.98 27.24
CA TYR A 173 6.29 -21.51 25.92
C TYR A 173 6.35 -23.04 26.02
N ASN A 174 5.52 -23.74 25.25
CA ASN A 174 5.75 -25.14 24.94
C ASN A 174 6.28 -25.25 23.50
N ASP A 175 7.51 -25.73 23.44
CA ASP A 175 8.34 -26.03 22.29
C ASP A 175 8.06 -27.48 21.88
N GLU A 176 7.38 -27.71 20.75
CA GLU A 176 7.32 -29.02 20.10
C GLU A 176 7.29 -28.83 18.57
N THR A 177 8.46 -28.94 17.94
CA THR A 177 8.60 -29.22 16.50
C THR A 177 8.81 -30.72 16.30
N PRO A 178 7.95 -31.45 15.57
CA PRO A 178 8.24 -32.81 15.17
C PRO A 178 9.14 -32.82 13.92
N PHE A 179 10.09 -33.76 13.94
CA PHE A 179 11.05 -34.10 12.87
C PHE A 179 10.41 -34.34 11.49
#